data_AF-A0A087V1S3-F1
#
_entry.id   AF-A0A087V1S3-F1
#
_cell.length_a   1.000
_cell.length_b   1.000
_cell.length_c   1.000
_cell.angle_alpha   90.00
_cell.angle_beta   90.00
_cell.angle_gamma   90.00
#
_symmetry.space_group_name_H-M   'P 1'
#
loop_
_entity.id
_entity.type
_entity.pdbx_description
1 polymer ?
#
loop_
_entity_poly.entity_id
_entity_poly.type
_entity_poly.pdbx_seq_one_letter_code
_entity_poly.pdbx_strand_id
1 'polypeptide(L)'
;MGLLVKKSLRIDNKLRTIYFVGCQTLTFSDDNEPRELIFQGPPRNVFVEGFPHPFYLGFDGRAVEFETEGKWNIMRFGSPFREIYINNHPYEAQFGGPHFTAVLADNKAHRIQLDGPPPRVIMSATPAYDLYKTYKSLLLQHPVHDKSTEQRPFESAIQAQDVDMRLKDNILQYPPTSVEPTPESMKDVDWRQIT
;
A
#
# COMPACT_ATOMS: atom_id res chain seq x y z
N MET A 1 -21.31 0.07 2.70
CA MET A 1 -21.27 0.98 1.54
C MET A 1 -19.81 1.29 1.23
N GLY A 2 -19.36 1.11 -0.01
CA GLY A 2 -17.94 1.19 -0.37
C GLY A 2 -17.59 2.50 -1.05
N LEU A 3 -16.66 3.26 -0.48
CA LEU A 3 -15.99 4.37 -1.17
C LEU A 3 -15.24 3.80 -2.39
N LEU A 4 -15.34 4.47 -3.54
CA LEU A 4 -14.54 4.15 -4.72
C LEU A 4 -13.08 4.53 -4.48
N VAL A 5 -12.31 3.58 -3.95
CA VAL A 5 -10.86 3.73 -3.79
C VAL A 5 -10.19 3.65 -5.16
N LYS A 6 -9.36 4.66 -5.48
CA LYS A 6 -8.46 4.67 -6.63
C LYS A 6 -7.03 4.37 -6.17
N LYS A 7 -6.38 3.37 -6.76
CA LYS A 7 -4.93 3.11 -6.65
C LYS A 7 -4.32 3.07 -8.06
N SER A 8 -3.00 3.10 -8.18
CA SER A 8 -2.30 3.03 -9.46
C SER A 8 -1.24 1.93 -9.45
N LEU A 9 -1.16 1.13 -10.51
CA LEU A 9 -0.20 0.04 -10.65
C LEU A 9 0.45 0.07 -12.03
N ARG A 10 1.71 -0.39 -12.14
CA ARG A 10 2.38 -0.51 -13.43
C ARG A 10 2.05 -1.87 -14.06
N ILE A 11 1.31 -1.84 -15.16
CA ILE A 11 0.83 -3.01 -15.93
C ILE A 11 1.21 -2.76 -17.39
N ASP A 12 1.83 -3.75 -18.04
CA ASP A 12 2.35 -3.64 -19.42
C ASP A 12 3.23 -2.39 -19.63
N ASN A 13 4.14 -2.17 -18.67
CA ASN A 13 5.03 -1.00 -18.53
C ASN A 13 4.33 0.38 -18.40
N LYS A 14 3.00 0.45 -18.44
CA LYS A 14 2.19 1.67 -18.30
C LYS A 14 1.63 1.79 -16.87
N LEU A 15 1.55 3.02 -16.35
CA LEU A 15 0.89 3.29 -15.07
C LEU A 15 -0.62 3.36 -15.33
N ARG A 16 -1.40 2.39 -14.81
CA ARG A 16 -2.86 2.33 -14.97
C ARG A 16 -3.57 2.58 -13.64
N THR A 17 -4.69 3.30 -13.70
CA THR A 17 -5.61 3.48 -12.57
C THR A 17 -6.42 2.21 -12.32
N ILE A 18 -6.65 1.90 -11.06
CA ILE A 18 -7.40 0.74 -10.58
C ILE A 18 -8.52 1.22 -9.68
N TYR A 19 -9.74 0.76 -9.98
CA TYR A 19 -10.96 1.06 -9.24
C TYR A 19 -11.45 -0.22 -8.56
N PHE A 20 -11.81 -0.13 -7.29
CA PHE A 20 -12.39 -1.28 -6.57
C PHE A 20 -13.90 -1.29 -6.66
N VAL A 21 -14.48 -2.37 -7.19
CA VAL A 21 -15.92 -2.57 -7.32
C VAL A 21 -16.29 -3.80 -6.48
N GLY A 22 -16.73 -3.56 -5.24
CA GLY A 22 -16.90 -4.64 -4.26
C GLY A 22 -15.57 -5.34 -3.97
N CYS A 23 -15.46 -6.61 -4.36
CA CYS A 23 -14.25 -7.42 -4.20
C CYS A 23 -13.42 -7.59 -5.50
N GLN A 24 -13.90 -7.05 -6.62
CA GLN A 24 -13.25 -7.09 -7.94
C GLN A 24 -12.51 -5.77 -8.22
N THR A 25 -11.57 -5.79 -9.18
CA THR A 25 -10.82 -4.61 -9.61
C THR A 25 -11.06 -4.31 -11.07
N LEU A 26 -11.38 -3.05 -11.39
CA LEU A 26 -11.57 -2.55 -12.74
C LEU A 26 -10.38 -1.68 -13.14
N THR A 27 -9.89 -1.87 -14.36
CA THR A 27 -8.98 -0.98 -15.07
C THR A 27 -9.41 -0.84 -16.53
N PHE A 28 -8.64 -0.12 -17.34
CA PHE A 28 -8.92 0.07 -18.77
C PHE A 28 -7.71 -0.31 -19.64
N SER A 29 -7.99 -0.99 -20.75
CA SER A 29 -7.00 -1.24 -21.81
C SER A 29 -6.60 0.06 -22.51
N ASP A 30 -5.66 -0.02 -23.46
CA ASP A 30 -5.27 1.14 -24.27
C ASP A 30 -6.39 1.62 -25.20
N ASP A 31 -7.23 0.70 -25.68
CA ASP A 31 -8.44 0.96 -26.46
C ASP A 31 -9.63 1.41 -25.58
N ASN A 32 -9.38 1.74 -24.31
CA ASN A 32 -10.37 2.17 -23.31
C ASN A 32 -11.48 1.14 -23.02
N GLU A 33 -11.22 -0.15 -23.27
CA GLU A 33 -12.14 -1.22 -22.87
C GLU A 33 -12.00 -1.52 -21.38
N PRO A 34 -13.10 -1.75 -20.65
CA PRO A 34 -13.04 -2.14 -19.24
C PRO A 34 -12.44 -3.54 -19.11
N ARG A 35 -11.48 -3.71 -18.21
CA ARG A 35 -10.80 -4.99 -17.93
C ARG A 35 -10.76 -5.25 -16.44
N GLU A 36 -10.92 -6.50 -16.03
CA GLU A 36 -10.67 -6.90 -14.64
C GLU A 36 -9.17 -7.18 -14.44
N LEU A 37 -8.61 -6.84 -13.27
CA LEU A 37 -7.24 -7.25 -12.93
C LEU A 37 -7.26 -8.50 -12.07
N ILE A 38 -6.60 -9.54 -12.56
CA ILE A 38 -6.56 -10.86 -11.94
C ILE A 38 -5.12 -11.31 -11.73
N PHE A 39 -4.93 -12.15 -10.72
CA PHE A 39 -3.70 -12.90 -10.56
C PHE A 39 -3.70 -14.14 -11.46
N GLN A 40 -2.54 -14.47 -12.00
CA GLN A 40 -2.30 -15.66 -12.80
C GLN A 40 -1.02 -16.36 -12.32
N GLY A 41 -1.11 -17.66 -12.07
CA GLY A 41 0.01 -18.49 -11.67
C GLY A 41 -0.45 -19.84 -11.11
N PRO A 42 0.48 -20.73 -10.74
CA PRO A 42 0.13 -21.89 -9.94
C PRO A 42 -0.38 -21.44 -8.55
N PRO A 43 -1.14 -22.27 -7.82
CA PRO A 43 -1.62 -21.96 -6.48
C PRO A 43 -0.50 -21.62 -5.48
N ARG A 44 -0.86 -21.07 -4.31
CA ARG A 44 0.09 -20.74 -3.23
C ARG A 44 -0.36 -21.31 -1.89
N ASN A 45 0.62 -21.59 -1.05
CA ASN A 45 0.41 -21.88 0.35
C ASN A 45 0.06 -20.58 1.10
N VAL A 46 -0.86 -20.68 2.06
CA VAL A 46 -1.15 -19.66 3.06
C VAL A 46 -0.93 -20.28 4.42
N PHE A 47 0.05 -19.75 5.14
CA PHE A 47 0.35 -20.16 6.51
C PHE A 47 -0.48 -19.31 7.46
N VAL A 48 -1.18 -19.96 8.39
CA VAL A 48 -1.95 -19.31 9.46
C VAL A 48 -1.40 -19.81 10.79
N GLU A 49 -1.12 -18.89 11.71
CA GLU A 49 -0.64 -19.18 13.05
C GLU A 49 -1.54 -20.20 13.78
N GLY A 50 -0.92 -21.14 14.50
CA GLY A 50 -1.63 -22.22 15.19
C GLY A 50 -1.96 -23.46 14.34
N PHE A 51 -1.86 -23.41 13.01
CA PHE A 51 -2.10 -24.58 12.15
C PHE A 51 -0.81 -25.35 11.83
N PRO A 52 -0.84 -26.70 11.84
CA PRO A 52 0.34 -27.53 11.58
C PRO A 52 0.71 -27.61 10.09
N HIS A 53 -0.22 -27.31 9.19
CA HIS A 53 -0.04 -27.38 7.73
C HIS A 53 -0.62 -26.12 7.07
N PRO A 54 -0.02 -25.65 5.96
CA PRO A 54 -0.57 -24.52 5.22
C PRO A 54 -1.84 -24.89 4.44
N PHE A 55 -2.63 -23.87 4.11
CA PHE A 55 -3.78 -23.97 3.23
C PHE A 55 -3.39 -23.71 1.78
N TYR A 56 -3.93 -24.48 0.84
CA TYR A 56 -3.58 -24.40 -0.58
C TYR A 56 -4.64 -23.62 -1.36
N LEU A 57 -4.34 -22.39 -1.78
CA LEU A 57 -5.29 -21.49 -2.43
C LEU A 57 -4.94 -21.25 -3.90
N GLY A 58 -5.95 -21.35 -4.78
CA GLY A 58 -5.86 -21.00 -6.19
C GLY A 58 -6.16 -19.53 -6.49
N PHE A 59 -5.77 -19.09 -7.68
CA PHE A 59 -6.14 -17.77 -8.23
C PHE A 59 -7.44 -17.82 -9.06
N ASP A 60 -8.22 -18.88 -8.93
CA ASP A 60 -9.51 -19.11 -9.61
C ASP A 60 -10.71 -18.56 -8.83
N GLY A 61 -10.45 -17.81 -7.75
CA GLY A 61 -11.48 -17.21 -6.89
C GLY A 61 -12.16 -18.18 -5.91
N ARG A 62 -11.80 -19.47 -5.92
CA ARG A 62 -12.32 -20.45 -4.95
C ARG A 62 -11.85 -20.10 -3.54
N ALA A 63 -12.74 -20.34 -2.58
CA ALA A 63 -12.46 -20.15 -1.18
C ALA A 63 -12.13 -21.46 -0.48
N VAL A 64 -11.31 -21.35 0.56
CA VAL A 64 -10.97 -22.42 1.50
C VAL A 64 -11.53 -22.03 2.86
N GLU A 65 -12.23 -22.97 3.48
CA GLU A 65 -12.81 -22.84 4.82
C GLU A 65 -11.90 -23.48 5.85
N PHE A 66 -11.80 -22.89 7.04
CA PHE A 66 -10.98 -23.38 8.14
C PHE A 66 -11.51 -22.93 9.51
N GLU A 67 -11.30 -23.73 10.54
CA GLU A 67 -11.88 -23.51 11.87
C GLU A 67 -10.83 -23.03 12.89
N THR A 68 -11.11 -21.93 13.58
CA THR A 68 -10.36 -21.46 14.75
C THR A 68 -11.28 -21.43 15.97
N GLU A 69 -10.92 -22.14 17.04
CA GLU A 69 -11.59 -22.05 18.35
C GLU A 69 -13.13 -22.24 18.26
N GLY A 70 -13.59 -23.27 17.54
CA GLY A 70 -15.03 -23.54 17.35
C GLY A 70 -15.72 -22.68 16.30
N LYS A 71 -14.99 -21.83 15.56
CA LYS A 71 -15.59 -20.88 14.60
C LYS A 71 -14.97 -20.97 13.22
N TRP A 72 -15.84 -21.02 12.22
CA TRP A 72 -15.49 -21.07 10.81
C TRP A 72 -15.01 -19.72 10.28
N ASN A 73 -13.94 -19.77 9.51
CA ASN A 73 -13.41 -18.70 8.69
C ASN A 73 -13.42 -19.15 7.23
N ILE A 74 -13.49 -18.18 6.32
CA ILE A 74 -13.40 -18.40 4.88
C ILE A 74 -12.34 -17.47 4.30
N MET A 75 -11.43 -18.01 3.47
CA MET A 75 -10.42 -17.21 2.79
C MET A 75 -10.22 -17.56 1.32
N ARG A 76 -9.81 -16.57 0.53
CA ARG A 76 -9.47 -16.73 -0.90
C ARG A 76 -8.51 -15.64 -1.34
N PHE A 77 -7.76 -15.87 -2.42
CA PHE A 77 -7.03 -14.78 -3.06
C PHE A 77 -7.98 -13.77 -3.72
N GLY A 78 -7.49 -12.53 -3.82
CA GLY A 78 -8.16 -11.41 -4.44
C GLY A 78 -7.40 -10.93 -5.67
N SER A 79 -7.02 -9.65 -5.64
CA SER A 79 -6.37 -8.92 -6.74
C SER A 79 -5.35 -7.93 -6.15
N PRO A 80 -4.53 -7.22 -6.96
CA PRO A 80 -3.53 -6.30 -6.44
C PRO A 80 -4.07 -5.29 -5.42
N PHE A 81 -3.29 -5.07 -4.37
CA PHE A 81 -3.61 -4.28 -3.17
C PHE A 81 -4.70 -4.84 -2.25
N ARG A 82 -5.24 -6.03 -2.56
CA ARG A 82 -6.20 -6.79 -1.76
C ARG A 82 -5.94 -8.27 -1.99
N GLU A 83 -4.69 -8.67 -1.74
CA GLU A 83 -4.13 -9.95 -2.16
C GLU A 83 -4.91 -11.15 -1.61
N ILE A 84 -5.42 -11.04 -0.39
CA ILE A 84 -6.23 -12.07 0.26
C ILE A 84 -7.47 -11.45 0.91
N TYR A 85 -8.60 -12.15 0.79
CA TYR A 85 -9.82 -11.88 1.54
C TYR A 85 -9.98 -12.94 2.62
N ILE A 86 -10.31 -12.52 3.84
CA ILE A 86 -10.65 -13.41 4.96
C ILE A 86 -11.95 -12.89 5.57
N ASN A 87 -12.97 -13.74 5.68
CA ASN A 87 -14.31 -13.37 6.18
C ASN A 87 -14.88 -12.12 5.47
N ASN A 88 -14.69 -12.05 4.15
CA ASN A 88 -15.00 -10.90 3.27
C ASN A 88 -14.23 -9.59 3.55
N HIS A 89 -13.32 -9.55 4.52
CA HIS A 89 -12.42 -8.42 4.74
C HIS A 89 -11.16 -8.55 3.86
N PRO A 90 -10.79 -7.50 3.08
CA PRO A 90 -9.56 -7.51 2.29
C PRO A 90 -8.33 -7.17 3.14
N TYR A 91 -7.23 -7.85 2.87
CA TYR A 91 -5.92 -7.57 3.42
C TYR A 91 -4.92 -7.30 2.28
N GLU A 92 -4.12 -6.25 2.45
CA GLU A 92 -2.97 -5.94 1.58
C GLU A 92 -1.77 -6.72 2.13
N ALA A 93 -1.21 -7.62 1.32
CA ALA A 93 -0.22 -8.60 1.75
C ALA A 93 0.80 -8.89 0.65
N GLN A 94 2.00 -9.36 1.00
CA GLN A 94 3.06 -9.65 0.03
C GLN A 94 3.34 -11.15 -0.06
N PHE A 95 3.15 -11.71 -1.26
CA PHE A 95 3.58 -13.07 -1.60
C PHE A 95 5.09 -13.24 -1.46
N GLY A 96 5.52 -14.21 -0.65
CA GLY A 96 6.93 -14.40 -0.25
C GLY A 96 7.47 -13.30 0.67
N GLY A 97 6.61 -12.42 1.20
CA GLY A 97 6.95 -11.34 2.12
C GLY A 97 6.81 -11.74 3.59
N PRO A 98 6.87 -10.75 4.51
CA PRO A 98 6.58 -10.98 5.92
C PRO A 98 5.10 -11.35 6.13
N HIS A 99 4.80 -11.92 7.29
CA HIS A 99 3.42 -12.13 7.72
C HIS A 99 2.70 -10.78 7.94
N PHE A 100 1.39 -10.76 7.74
CA PHE A 100 0.49 -9.71 8.23
C PHE A 100 -0.35 -10.25 9.40
N THR A 101 -1.10 -9.38 10.07
CA THR A 101 -2.00 -9.77 11.16
C THR A 101 -3.45 -9.63 10.72
N ALA A 102 -4.25 -10.67 10.91
CA ALA A 102 -5.70 -10.65 10.69
C ALA A 102 -6.44 -10.95 11.99
N VAL A 103 -7.61 -10.35 12.19
CA VAL A 103 -8.54 -10.76 13.24
C VAL A 103 -9.49 -11.79 12.63
N LEU A 104 -9.52 -12.99 13.21
CA LEU A 104 -10.35 -14.09 12.73
C LEU A 104 -11.70 -14.14 13.47
N ALA A 105 -12.58 -15.07 13.07
CA ALA A 105 -13.93 -15.19 13.63
C ALA A 105 -13.93 -15.45 15.16
N ASP A 106 -12.85 -16.02 15.70
CA ASP A 106 -12.59 -16.19 17.13
C ASP A 106 -12.37 -14.87 17.90
N ASN A 107 -12.26 -13.75 17.18
CA ASN A 107 -11.89 -12.42 17.66
C ASN A 107 -10.44 -12.32 18.16
N LYS A 108 -9.58 -13.29 17.83
CA LYS A 108 -8.14 -13.24 18.11
C LYS A 108 -7.39 -12.72 16.89
N ALA A 109 -6.23 -12.13 17.15
CA ALA A 109 -5.29 -11.71 16.12
C ALA A 109 -4.34 -12.88 15.80
N HIS A 110 -4.25 -13.26 14.52
CA HIS A 110 -3.40 -14.33 14.02
C HIS A 110 -2.42 -13.81 12.97
N ARG A 111 -1.18 -14.28 12.99
CA ARG A 111 -0.19 -14.01 11.93
C ARG A 111 -0.47 -14.90 10.72
N ILE A 112 -0.50 -14.29 9.54
CA ILE A 112 -0.78 -14.97 8.27
C ILE A 112 0.29 -14.60 7.25
N GLN A 113 0.85 -15.59 6.56
CA GLN A 113 1.89 -15.39 5.55
C GLN A 113 1.49 -16.03 4.22
N LEU A 114 1.73 -15.30 3.12
CA LEU A 114 1.51 -15.77 1.77
C LEU A 114 2.82 -16.28 1.17
N ASP A 115 2.82 -17.49 0.61
CA ASP A 115 4.00 -18.09 0.01
C ASP A 115 4.46 -17.37 -1.28
N GLY A 116 5.74 -17.48 -1.60
CA GLY A 116 6.35 -16.90 -2.79
C GLY A 116 6.33 -17.85 -4.00
N PRO A 117 6.79 -17.39 -5.18
CA PRO A 117 6.97 -15.99 -5.56
C PRO A 117 5.61 -15.32 -5.85
N PRO A 118 5.54 -13.97 -5.96
CA PRO A 118 4.33 -13.28 -6.40
C PRO A 118 3.73 -13.85 -7.70
N PRO A 119 2.38 -13.92 -7.80
CA PRO A 119 1.72 -14.26 -9.05
C PRO A 119 1.93 -13.17 -10.10
N ARG A 120 1.71 -13.53 -11.37
CA ARG A 120 1.64 -12.54 -12.45
C ARG A 120 0.33 -11.76 -12.30
N VAL A 121 0.37 -10.45 -12.52
CA VAL A 121 -0.83 -9.62 -12.69
C VAL A 121 -1.14 -9.51 -14.17
N ILE A 122 -2.38 -9.79 -14.56
CA ILE A 122 -2.84 -9.64 -15.95
C ILE A 122 -4.21 -8.93 -15.99
N MET A 123 -4.50 -8.31 -17.13
CA MET A 123 -5.87 -7.90 -17.47
C MET A 123 -6.67 -9.11 -18.00
N SER A 124 -7.97 -9.14 -17.70
CA SER A 124 -8.89 -10.19 -18.16
C SER A 124 -8.94 -10.28 -19.69
N ALA A 125 -8.92 -11.50 -20.24
CA ALA A 125 -8.98 -11.71 -21.69
C ALA A 125 -10.33 -11.26 -22.30
N THR A 126 -11.42 -11.35 -21.53
CA THR A 126 -12.74 -10.80 -21.86
C THR A 126 -12.91 -9.38 -21.28
N PRO A 127 -13.57 -8.45 -22.00
CA PRO A 127 -13.96 -7.15 -21.45
C PRO A 127 -14.95 -7.28 -20.28
N ALA A 128 -14.71 -6.51 -19.22
CA ALA A 128 -15.48 -6.52 -17.97
C ALA A 128 -16.64 -5.50 -18.00
N TYR A 129 -17.50 -5.55 -19.03
CA TYR A 129 -18.57 -4.56 -19.21
C TYR A 129 -19.58 -4.53 -18.06
N ASP A 130 -19.93 -5.67 -17.46
CA ASP A 130 -20.89 -5.71 -16.34
C ASP A 130 -20.29 -5.14 -15.04
N LEU A 131 -18.99 -5.36 -14.83
CA LEU A 131 -18.23 -4.71 -13.76
C LEU A 131 -18.22 -3.18 -13.95
N TYR A 132 -18.06 -2.72 -15.19
CA TYR A 132 -18.10 -1.30 -15.54
C TYR A 132 -19.50 -0.67 -15.41
N LYS A 133 -20.57 -1.41 -15.71
CA LYS A 133 -21.96 -0.97 -15.42
C LYS A 133 -22.14 -0.76 -13.91
N THR A 134 -21.72 -1.73 -13.10
CA THR A 134 -21.76 -1.62 -11.62
C THR A 134 -20.96 -0.42 -11.12
N TYR A 135 -19.74 -0.21 -11.64
CA TYR A 135 -18.92 0.97 -11.34
C TYR A 135 -19.63 2.29 -11.66
N LYS A 136 -20.27 2.41 -12.83
CA LYS A 136 -21.05 3.60 -13.19
C LYS A 136 -22.24 3.82 -12.26
N SER A 137 -22.98 2.77 -11.90
CA SER A 137 -24.11 2.88 -10.97
C SER A 137 -23.65 3.38 -9.59
N LEU A 138 -22.50 2.92 -9.09
CA LEU A 138 -21.91 3.42 -7.84
C LEU A 138 -21.50 4.90 -7.93
N LEU A 139 -20.88 5.33 -9.04
CA LEU A 139 -20.55 6.74 -9.27
C LEU A 139 -21.78 7.66 -9.29
N LEU A 140 -22.89 7.21 -9.89
CA LEU A 140 -24.12 8.01 -9.99
C LEU A 140 -24.87 8.11 -8.65
N GLN A 141 -24.77 7.09 -7.80
CA GLN A 141 -25.34 7.08 -6.45
C GLN A 141 -24.52 7.93 -5.45
N HIS A 142 -23.22 8.07 -5.69
CA HIS A 142 -22.30 8.80 -4.82
C HIS A 142 -21.47 9.80 -5.66
N PRO A 143 -21.98 11.03 -5.91
CA PRO A 143 -21.21 12.05 -6.60
C PRO A 143 -19.90 12.31 -5.84
N VAL A 144 -18.78 12.04 -6.49
CA VAL A 144 -17.45 12.24 -5.91
C VAL A 144 -17.21 13.74 -5.77
N HIS A 145 -17.32 14.26 -4.55
CA HIS A 145 -16.85 15.60 -4.22
C HIS A 145 -15.32 15.62 -4.24
N ASP A 146 -14.75 15.79 -5.43
CA ASP A 146 -13.32 15.93 -5.61
C ASP A 146 -12.90 17.34 -5.17
N LYS A 147 -12.44 17.47 -3.92
CA LYS A 147 -11.91 18.73 -3.37
C LYS A 147 -10.47 19.05 -3.85
N SER A 148 -9.98 18.36 -4.89
CA SER A 148 -8.58 18.46 -5.34
C SER A 148 -8.33 19.55 -6.41
N THR A 149 -9.34 20.33 -6.80
CA THR A 149 -9.22 21.28 -7.93
C THR A 149 -9.85 22.65 -7.66
N GLU A 150 -9.34 23.35 -6.65
CA GLU A 150 -9.31 24.82 -6.69
C GLU A 150 -7.86 25.27 -6.86
N GLN A 151 -7.46 25.42 -8.12
CA GLN A 151 -6.27 26.19 -8.47
C GLN A 151 -6.53 27.64 -8.07
N ARG A 152 -5.83 28.15 -7.05
CA ARG A 152 -5.82 29.59 -6.77
C ARG A 152 -5.18 30.30 -7.97
N PRO A 153 -5.89 31.25 -8.63
CA PRO A 153 -5.26 32.09 -9.63
C PRO A 153 -4.14 32.92 -8.99
N PHE A 154 -3.00 33.02 -9.69
CA PHE A 154 -1.98 34.01 -9.36
C PHE A 154 -2.50 35.40 -9.74
N GLU A 155 -2.72 36.26 -8.76
CA GLU A 155 -2.72 37.71 -8.99
C GLU A 155 -1.34 38.28 -8.64
N SER A 156 -0.96 39.31 -9.38
CA SER A 156 0.43 39.66 -9.66
C SER A 156 0.89 40.99 -9.05
N ALA A 157 2.20 41.06 -8.80
CA ALA A 157 3.04 42.25 -8.71
C ALA A 157 2.93 43.15 -7.45
N ILE A 158 4.04 43.26 -6.72
CA ILE A 158 4.68 44.55 -6.45
C ILE A 158 6.20 44.44 -6.74
N GLN A 159 6.64 45.37 -7.60
CA GLN A 159 7.97 45.92 -7.89
C GLN A 159 9.29 45.23 -7.46
N ALA A 160 10.21 45.18 -8.42
CA ALA A 160 11.65 45.06 -8.17
C ALA A 160 12.25 46.40 -7.69
N GLN A 161 13.29 46.33 -6.87
CA GLN A 161 14.26 47.43 -6.70
C GLN A 161 15.64 46.87 -6.33
N ASP A 162 16.66 47.58 -6.80
CA ASP A 162 18.00 47.09 -7.16
C ASP A 162 18.91 46.56 -6.04
N VAL A 163 19.98 45.88 -6.47
CA VAL A 163 21.06 45.34 -5.64
C VAL A 163 21.99 46.46 -5.18
N ASP A 164 22.33 46.49 -3.89
CA ASP A 164 23.55 47.18 -3.43
C ASP A 164 24.27 46.38 -2.34
N MET A 165 25.54 46.04 -2.60
CA MET A 165 26.43 45.42 -1.60
C MET A 165 27.26 46.51 -0.93
N ARG A 166 27.01 46.82 0.35
CA ARG A 166 28.03 47.50 1.17
C ARG A 166 27.97 47.17 2.66
N LEU A 167 29.12 47.39 3.30
CA LEU A 167 29.60 46.74 4.52
C LEU A 167 29.42 47.61 5.78
N LYS A 168 29.43 46.94 6.95
CA LYS A 168 29.75 47.40 8.33
C LYS A 168 28.62 47.76 9.32
N ASP A 169 28.67 47.02 10.44
CA ASP A 169 28.71 47.45 11.85
C ASP A 169 27.66 48.48 12.32
N ASN A 170 26.86 48.28 13.37
CA ASN A 170 27.34 47.94 14.72
C ASN A 170 26.20 47.55 15.70
N ILE A 171 26.27 46.34 16.25
CA ILE A 171 26.08 45.97 17.68
C ILE A 171 24.96 46.63 18.53
N LEU A 172 24.10 45.78 19.11
CA LEU A 172 23.74 45.85 20.55
C LEU A 172 23.92 44.46 21.19
N GLN A 173 24.30 44.44 22.47
CA GLN A 173 25.17 43.39 23.05
C GLN A 173 24.80 43.09 24.50
N TYR A 174 24.71 41.81 24.87
CA TYR A 174 24.62 41.33 26.26
C TYR A 174 25.37 39.97 26.40
N PRO A 175 25.86 39.58 27.59
CA PRO A 175 27.28 39.22 27.77
C PRO A 175 27.59 37.71 27.98
N PRO A 176 28.88 37.30 28.06
CA PRO A 176 29.32 35.97 27.60
C PRO A 176 29.87 34.97 28.66
N THR A 177 30.23 33.77 28.17
CA THR A 177 31.16 32.73 28.75
C THR A 177 30.65 31.94 29.97
N SER A 178 30.86 30.63 30.14
CA SER A 178 31.60 29.56 29.41
C SER A 178 30.86 28.21 29.55
N VAL A 179 31.25 27.01 29.05
CA VAL A 179 32.44 26.48 28.34
C VAL A 179 31.95 25.40 27.32
N GLU A 180 32.71 25.09 26.27
CA GLU A 180 32.48 23.92 25.38
C GLU A 180 33.27 22.68 25.82
N PRO A 181 32.80 21.44 25.59
CA PRO A 181 33.56 20.22 25.88
C PRO A 181 34.62 19.93 24.80
N THR A 182 35.87 19.68 25.22
CA THR A 182 37.00 19.37 24.35
C THR A 182 37.05 17.91 23.86
N PRO A 183 37.62 17.64 22.67
CA PRO A 183 37.64 16.31 22.06
C PRO A 183 38.85 15.46 22.48
N GLU A 184 38.87 14.94 23.71
CA GLU A 184 39.81 13.90 24.14
C GLU A 184 39.10 12.76 24.89
N SER A 185 38.54 11.81 24.14
CA SER A 185 38.07 10.52 24.68
C SER A 185 38.03 9.43 23.61
N MET A 186 39.21 9.13 23.05
CA MET A 186 39.46 7.87 22.33
C MET A 186 40.67 7.22 22.99
N LYS A 187 40.42 6.32 23.94
CA LYS A 187 41.47 5.48 24.54
C LYS A 187 41.63 4.23 23.68
N ASP A 188 42.74 4.17 22.96
CA ASP A 188 43.19 2.92 22.33
C ASP A 188 43.46 1.86 23.40
N VAL A 189 43.00 0.63 23.14
CA VAL A 189 43.30 -0.54 23.97
C VAL A 189 44.46 -1.28 23.32
N ASP A 190 45.66 -1.11 23.88
CA ASP A 190 46.84 -1.87 23.45
C ASP A 190 46.74 -3.33 23.94
N TRP A 191 46.99 -4.28 23.03
CA TRP A 191 46.65 -5.70 23.18
C TRP A 191 47.87 -6.60 23.44
N ARG A 192 49.01 -6.02 23.89
CA ARG A 192 50.32 -6.71 23.91
C ARG A 192 50.93 -7.08 25.26
N GLN A 193 50.24 -6.96 26.40
CA GLN A 193 50.81 -7.27 27.72
C GLN A 193 49.79 -7.96 28.67
N ILE A 194 49.61 -9.28 28.53
CA ILE A 194 49.22 -10.16 29.66
C ILE A 194 50.02 -11.46 29.56
N THR A 195 50.80 -11.74 30.60
CA THR A 195 51.45 -13.02 30.91
C THR A 195 51.15 -13.32 32.38
#